data_AF-A0A9D1LG30-F1
#
_entry.id   AF-A0A9D1LG30-F1
#
_cell.length_a   1.000
_cell.length_b   1.000
_cell.length_c   1.000
_cell.angle_alpha   90.00
_cell.angle_beta   90.00
_cell.angle_gamma   90.00
#
_symmetry.space_group_name_H-M   'P 1'
#
loop_
_entity.id
_entity.type
_entity.pdbx_description
1 polymer ?
#
loop_
_entity_poly.entity_id
_entity_poly.type
_entity_poly.pdbx_seq_one_letter_code
_entity_poly.pdbx_strand_id
1 'polypeptide(L)'
;MNNAHKLLARYIVCDYVAANIAWMLFIAIRYYLTKDSIYMQDVESLWQYMQFRDVYRGQILFPILMVFIFYLSGYYNTVYFKSRLQEFLTTLFSSFIVAIISYFIILINDNFVERQRNYELIASMWGVIFICVYLPRFLTTRSIMKKIQHGHICFRTLIIGLNQSTMAVKNAIKNSRYSMGYKIVGVIPFDNETPGDEFDLPVFKMSDLDEICRNQNIQNIIIATENRDNKTTLNLINRLFRYDIPIKVAPELYDIITSRVRHVNIIEEPFINITQNAMPEWQKSVKRALDIVVSVIALICLSPFFLLIALLIKHDSKGPVLYRQERIGMRGKTFHIYKFRTMVANAESDRKPQLTSENDPRITKIGHFLRKYRIDETPQFWNVVKGDMSIVGPRPERRYFADKIIDTAPYYALTYQVRPGITSWGMVKFGYAQNVDEMIERSKYDLIYLENMSLLVDIKIIIYTIKTVLTGKGM
;
A
#
# COMPACT_ATOMS: atom_id res chain seq x y z
N MET A 1 -0.13 -6.79 -16.68
CA MET A 1 -0.57 -5.63 -15.87
C MET A 1 -1.70 -4.79 -16.50
N ASN A 2 -1.75 -4.55 -17.82
CA ASN A 2 -2.76 -3.68 -18.46
C ASN A 2 -4.24 -3.99 -18.17
N ASN A 3 -4.62 -5.26 -17.99
CA ASN A 3 -6.03 -5.60 -17.73
C ASN A 3 -6.48 -5.23 -16.30
N ALA A 4 -5.58 -5.26 -15.32
CA ALA A 4 -5.91 -4.91 -13.94
C ALA A 4 -6.22 -3.41 -13.79
N HIS A 5 -5.44 -2.55 -14.44
CA HIS A 5 -5.64 -1.10 -14.42
C HIS A 5 -6.90 -0.69 -15.19
N LYS A 6 -7.17 -1.34 -16.32
CA LYS A 6 -8.44 -1.16 -17.05
C LYS A 6 -9.64 -1.56 -16.19
N LEU A 7 -9.53 -2.66 -15.45
CA LEU A 7 -10.61 -3.13 -14.59
C LEU A 7 -10.80 -2.23 -13.37
N LEU A 8 -9.71 -1.75 -12.77
CA LEU A 8 -9.73 -0.74 -11.72
C LEU A 8 -10.43 0.54 -12.18
N ALA A 9 -10.02 1.07 -13.34
CA ALA A 9 -10.64 2.25 -13.94
C ALA A 9 -12.14 2.02 -14.20
N ARG A 10 -12.53 0.82 -14.66
CA ARG A 10 -13.93 0.46 -14.83
C ARG A 10 -14.71 0.51 -13.51
N TYR A 11 -14.18 -0.03 -12.41
CA TYR A 11 -14.85 0.07 -11.10
C TYR A 11 -15.03 1.53 -10.66
N ILE A 12 -13.98 2.34 -10.77
CA ILE A 12 -14.02 3.76 -10.38
C ILE A 12 -15.04 4.53 -11.22
N VAL A 13 -15.07 4.32 -12.54
CA VAL A 13 -16.04 4.96 -13.44
C VAL A 13 -17.46 4.50 -13.13
N CYS A 14 -17.68 3.20 -12.94
CA CYS A 14 -19.00 2.66 -12.57
C CYS A 14 -19.48 3.27 -11.24
N ASP A 15 -18.61 3.33 -10.23
CA ASP A 15 -18.96 3.91 -8.93
C ASP A 15 -19.23 5.41 -9.04
N TYR A 16 -18.46 6.15 -9.85
CA TYR A 16 -18.69 7.57 -10.09
C TYR A 16 -20.05 7.83 -10.77
N VAL A 17 -20.40 7.04 -11.78
CA VAL A 17 -21.71 7.15 -12.46
C VAL A 17 -22.84 6.76 -11.50
N ALA A 18 -22.67 5.68 -10.72
CA ALA A 18 -23.62 5.28 -9.70
C ALA A 18 -23.82 6.37 -8.63
N ALA A 19 -22.76 7.08 -8.24
CA ALA A 19 -22.83 8.22 -7.32
C ALA A 19 -23.73 9.34 -7.85
N ASN A 20 -23.56 9.68 -9.13
CA ASN A 20 -24.31 10.74 -9.78
C ASN A 20 -25.80 10.39 -9.85
N ILE A 21 -26.11 9.14 -10.21
CA ILE A 21 -27.49 8.62 -10.23
C ILE A 21 -28.08 8.62 -8.82
N ALA A 22 -27.32 8.12 -7.84
CA ALA A 22 -27.76 8.07 -6.45
C ALA A 22 -28.06 9.47 -5.90
N TRP A 23 -27.21 10.45 -6.20
CA TRP A 23 -27.41 11.85 -5.79
C TRP A 23 -28.67 12.44 -6.43
N MET A 24 -28.87 12.24 -7.74
CA MET A 24 -30.06 12.71 -8.44
C MET A 24 -31.35 12.10 -7.88
N LEU A 25 -31.35 10.79 -7.61
CA LEU A 25 -32.48 10.10 -6.99
C LEU A 25 -32.72 10.59 -5.55
N PHE A 26 -31.67 10.81 -4.78
CA PHE A 26 -31.77 11.36 -3.43
C PHE A 26 -32.35 12.78 -3.44
N ILE A 27 -31.94 13.65 -4.37
CA ILE A 27 -32.51 15.00 -4.50
C ILE A 27 -34.01 14.93 -4.80
N ALA A 28 -34.43 14.02 -5.68
CA ALA A 28 -35.84 13.83 -5.98
C ALA A 28 -36.62 13.35 -4.73
N ILE A 29 -36.08 12.39 -3.98
CA ILE A 29 -36.67 11.94 -2.72
C ILE A 29 -36.72 13.07 -1.69
N ARG A 30 -35.63 13.82 -1.53
CA ARG A 30 -35.54 14.99 -0.64
C ARG A 30 -36.62 16.00 -0.98
N TYR A 31 -36.85 16.32 -2.26
CA TYR A 31 -37.92 17.22 -2.68
C TYR A 31 -39.29 16.74 -2.17
N TYR A 32 -39.66 15.49 -2.41
CA TYR A 32 -40.96 14.97 -1.96
C TYR A 32 -41.10 14.88 -0.44
N LEU A 33 -40.01 14.56 0.27
CA LEU A 33 -40.02 14.52 1.74
C LEU A 33 -40.08 15.91 2.39
N THR A 34 -39.69 16.96 1.67
CA THR A 34 -39.58 18.33 2.19
C THR A 34 -40.54 19.32 1.54
N LYS A 35 -41.34 18.89 0.57
CA LYS A 35 -42.30 19.75 -0.16
C LYS A 35 -43.27 20.49 0.78
N ASP A 36 -43.71 19.84 1.85
CA ASP A 36 -44.63 20.43 2.83
C ASP A 36 -43.93 21.32 3.87
N SER A 37 -42.63 21.55 3.74
CA SER A 37 -41.87 22.41 4.67
C SER A 37 -42.02 23.90 4.30
N ILE A 38 -41.91 24.76 5.31
CA ILE A 38 -41.99 26.22 5.16
C ILE A 38 -40.95 26.74 4.15
N TYR A 39 -39.79 26.08 4.03
CA TYR A 39 -38.71 26.46 3.13
C TYR A 39 -38.92 26.07 1.65
N MET A 40 -39.96 25.29 1.33
CA MET A 40 -40.26 24.81 -0.03
C MET A 40 -41.56 25.38 -0.60
N GLN A 41 -42.19 26.35 0.08
CA GLN A 41 -43.47 26.93 -0.33
C GLN A 41 -43.43 27.59 -1.72
N ASP A 42 -42.29 28.18 -2.11
CA ASP A 42 -42.10 28.85 -3.41
C ASP A 42 -41.57 27.92 -4.52
N VAL A 43 -41.51 26.61 -4.27
CA VAL A 43 -40.92 25.61 -5.20
C VAL A 43 -42.00 24.68 -5.74
N GLU A 44 -42.59 25.08 -6.87
CA GLU A 44 -43.75 24.40 -7.44
C GLU A 44 -43.40 23.07 -8.13
N SER A 45 -42.17 22.93 -8.62
CA SER A 45 -41.75 21.76 -9.39
C SER A 45 -40.37 21.23 -8.99
N LEU A 46 -40.18 19.91 -9.16
CA LEU A 46 -38.88 19.25 -9.02
C LEU A 46 -37.83 19.87 -9.94
N TRP A 47 -38.21 20.29 -11.15
CA TRP A 47 -37.29 20.89 -12.11
C TRP A 47 -36.72 22.22 -11.58
N GLN A 48 -37.55 23.07 -11.00
CA GLN A 48 -37.13 24.32 -10.36
C GLN A 48 -36.18 24.04 -9.18
N TYR A 49 -36.48 23.03 -8.37
CA TYR A 49 -35.61 22.61 -7.26
C TYR A 49 -34.24 22.12 -7.74
N MET A 50 -34.20 21.36 -8.85
CA MET A 50 -32.96 20.86 -9.43
C MET A 50 -32.05 21.97 -9.97
N GLN A 51 -32.59 23.15 -10.26
CA GLN A 51 -31.83 24.31 -10.73
C GLN A 51 -31.15 25.10 -9.60
N PHE A 52 -31.36 24.73 -8.34
CA PHE A 52 -30.72 25.42 -7.22
C PHE A 52 -29.21 25.25 -7.22
N ARG A 53 -28.50 26.34 -6.90
CA ARG A 53 -27.02 26.39 -6.93
C ARG A 53 -26.39 25.31 -6.05
N ASP A 54 -26.97 25.04 -4.90
CA ASP A 54 -26.44 24.05 -3.96
C ASP A 54 -26.69 22.60 -4.42
N VAL A 55 -27.76 22.38 -5.19
CA VAL A 55 -28.01 21.10 -5.85
C VAL A 55 -26.94 20.82 -6.91
N TYR A 56 -26.61 21.81 -7.75
CA TYR A 56 -25.51 21.69 -8.73
C TYR A 56 -24.15 21.48 -8.09
N ARG A 57 -23.83 22.23 -7.01
CA ARG A 57 -22.59 22.02 -6.24
C ARG A 57 -22.52 20.61 -5.66
N GLY A 58 -23.64 20.14 -5.11
CA GLY A 58 -23.79 18.78 -4.61
C GLY A 58 -23.50 17.74 -5.71
N GLN A 59 -24.05 17.91 -6.91
CA GLN A 59 -23.87 16.98 -8.03
C GLN A 59 -22.40 16.81 -8.43
N ILE A 60 -21.57 17.85 -8.29
CA ILE A 60 -20.14 17.78 -8.61
C ILE A 60 -19.33 17.23 -7.43
N LEU A 61 -19.57 17.74 -6.22
CA LEU A 61 -18.76 17.43 -5.04
C LEU A 61 -19.07 16.05 -4.45
N PHE A 62 -20.34 15.64 -4.45
CA PHE A 62 -20.78 14.41 -3.80
C PHE A 62 -20.17 13.14 -4.43
N PRO A 63 -20.17 12.96 -5.78
CA PRO A 63 -19.50 11.83 -6.40
C PRO A 63 -18.00 11.73 -6.08
N ILE A 64 -17.31 12.88 -5.99
CA ILE A 64 -15.88 12.94 -5.66
C ILE A 64 -15.66 12.47 -4.22
N LEU A 65 -16.45 12.99 -3.27
CA LEU A 65 -16.42 12.57 -1.88
C LEU A 65 -16.67 11.06 -1.74
N MET A 66 -17.71 10.55 -2.41
CA MET A 66 -18.07 9.14 -2.35
C MET A 66 -16.94 8.23 -2.88
N VAL A 67 -16.39 8.55 -4.06
CA VAL A 67 -15.27 7.79 -4.64
C VAL A 67 -14.04 7.85 -3.72
N PHE A 68 -13.78 9.00 -3.08
CA PHE A 68 -12.71 9.14 -2.11
C PHE A 68 -12.91 8.26 -0.87
N ILE A 69 -14.13 8.22 -0.29
CA ILE A 69 -14.43 7.32 0.84
C ILE A 69 -14.32 5.85 0.44
N PHE A 70 -14.73 5.48 -0.78
CA PHE A 70 -14.55 4.12 -1.30
C PHE A 70 -13.07 3.75 -1.56
N TYR A 71 -12.24 4.74 -1.88
CA TYR A 71 -10.80 4.55 -1.89
C TYR A 71 -10.28 4.31 -0.48
N LEU A 72 -10.70 5.09 0.52
CA LEU A 72 -10.29 4.90 1.92
C LEU A 72 -10.76 3.56 2.50
N SER A 73 -11.90 3.02 2.06
CA SER A 73 -12.37 1.68 2.47
C SER A 73 -11.51 0.54 1.90
N GLY A 74 -10.56 0.83 1.00
CA GLY A 74 -9.69 -0.15 0.37
C GLY A 74 -10.39 -1.01 -0.68
N TYR A 75 -11.62 -0.66 -1.10
CA TYR A 75 -12.40 -1.42 -2.08
C TYR A 75 -11.66 -1.59 -3.42
N TYR A 76 -10.84 -0.62 -3.79
CA TYR A 76 -10.12 -0.59 -5.07
C TYR A 76 -8.77 -1.32 -5.06
N ASN A 77 -8.28 -1.79 -3.91
CA ASN A 77 -6.94 -2.39 -3.82
C ASN A 77 -6.89 -3.80 -4.41
N THR A 78 -7.95 -4.58 -4.25
CA THR A 78 -8.11 -5.91 -4.85
C THR A 78 -9.16 -5.84 -5.94
N VAL A 79 -8.89 -6.42 -7.12
CA VAL A 79 -9.77 -6.24 -8.29
C VAL A 79 -10.39 -7.56 -8.78
N TYR A 80 -9.67 -8.68 -8.67
CA TYR A 80 -10.08 -9.96 -9.27
C TYR A 80 -10.72 -10.93 -8.27
N PHE A 81 -10.14 -11.06 -7.07
CA PHE A 81 -10.59 -12.00 -6.06
C PHE A 81 -11.17 -11.22 -4.88
N LYS A 82 -12.49 -10.98 -4.94
CA LYS A 82 -13.25 -10.32 -3.88
C LYS A 82 -14.24 -11.32 -3.29
N SER A 83 -14.21 -11.49 -1.98
CA SER A 83 -15.28 -12.18 -1.27
C SER A 83 -16.58 -11.38 -1.42
N ARG A 84 -17.67 -12.07 -1.76
CA ARG A 84 -19.00 -11.43 -1.93
C ARG A 84 -19.47 -10.76 -0.65
N LEU A 85 -19.25 -11.42 0.49
CA LEU A 85 -19.61 -10.88 1.79
C LEU A 85 -18.75 -9.65 2.13
N GLN A 86 -17.44 -9.72 1.84
CA GLN A 86 -16.55 -8.57 2.04
C GLN A 86 -16.97 -7.38 1.16
N GLU A 87 -17.31 -7.60 -0.11
CA GLU A 87 -17.81 -6.55 -1.00
C GLU A 87 -19.10 -5.93 -0.47
N PHE A 88 -20.05 -6.75 -0.04
CA PHE A 88 -21.32 -6.30 0.55
C PHE A 88 -21.07 -5.44 1.81
N LEU A 89 -20.34 -5.98 2.79
CA LEU A 89 -20.08 -5.29 4.06
C LEU A 89 -19.27 -4.01 3.85
N THR A 90 -18.23 -4.06 3.00
CA THR A 90 -17.42 -2.87 2.70
C THR A 90 -18.28 -1.79 2.05
N THR A 91 -19.17 -2.16 1.11
CA THR A 91 -20.09 -1.21 0.46
C THR A 91 -21.11 -0.66 1.45
N LEU A 92 -21.69 -1.51 2.29
CA LEU A 92 -22.69 -1.14 3.31
C LEU A 92 -22.15 -0.10 4.31
N PHE A 93 -20.98 -0.37 4.88
CA PHE A 93 -20.39 0.52 5.89
C PHE A 93 -19.82 1.79 5.25
N SER A 94 -19.19 1.68 4.07
CA SER A 94 -18.66 2.87 3.40
C SER A 94 -19.77 3.79 2.88
N SER A 95 -20.88 3.26 2.36
CA SER A 95 -22.04 4.07 1.98
C SER A 95 -22.68 4.74 3.19
N PHE A 96 -22.72 4.07 4.35
CA PHE A 96 -23.22 4.65 5.59
C PHE A 96 -22.36 5.82 6.06
N ILE A 97 -21.03 5.68 6.01
CA ILE A 97 -20.10 6.77 6.32
C ILE A 97 -20.30 7.96 5.35
N VAL A 98 -20.45 7.70 4.05
CA VAL A 98 -20.75 8.75 3.06
C VAL A 98 -22.07 9.46 3.38
N ALA A 99 -23.11 8.71 3.74
CA ALA A 99 -24.42 9.27 4.10
C ALA A 99 -24.30 10.22 5.29
N ILE A 100 -23.63 9.78 6.36
CA ILE A 100 -23.39 10.59 7.56
C ILE A 100 -22.59 11.86 7.22
N ILE A 101 -21.46 11.72 6.54
CA ILE A 101 -20.59 12.86 6.25
C ILE A 101 -21.33 13.88 5.38
N SER A 102 -22.05 13.45 4.35
CA SER A 102 -22.75 14.41 3.49
C SER A 102 -23.96 15.03 4.18
N TYR A 103 -24.61 14.33 5.11
CA TYR A 103 -25.62 14.95 5.99
C TYR A 103 -25.02 16.11 6.78
N PHE A 104 -23.87 15.90 7.42
CA PHE A 104 -23.20 16.97 8.19
C PHE A 104 -22.69 18.14 7.34
N ILE A 105 -22.32 17.90 6.08
CA ILE A 105 -21.82 18.97 5.19
C ILE A 105 -22.97 19.77 4.56
N ILE A 106 -24.04 19.08 4.14
CA ILE A 106 -25.06 19.66 3.25
C ILE A 106 -26.38 19.90 3.99
N LEU A 107 -26.80 18.97 4.85
CA LEU A 107 -28.15 18.94 5.43
C LEU A 107 -28.21 19.50 6.86
N ILE A 108 -27.07 19.72 7.53
CA ILE A 108 -27.07 20.27 8.90
C ILE A 108 -27.71 21.66 8.99
N ASN A 109 -27.63 22.45 7.92
CA ASN A 109 -28.20 23.78 7.87
C ASN A 109 -29.70 23.78 7.53
N ASP A 110 -30.22 22.64 7.07
CA ASP A 110 -31.66 22.43 6.91
C ASP A 110 -32.23 22.12 8.32
N ASN A 111 -32.34 23.15 9.16
CA ASN A 111 -32.91 23.02 10.50
C ASN A 111 -34.42 22.72 10.41
N PHE A 112 -34.76 21.45 10.22
CA PHE A 112 -36.14 20.96 10.33
C PHE A 112 -36.54 20.87 11.80
N VAL A 113 -37.75 21.36 12.11
CA VAL A 113 -38.32 21.32 13.47
C VAL A 113 -38.55 19.87 13.93
N GLU A 114 -38.84 18.96 13.00
CA GLU A 114 -39.10 17.55 13.26
C GLU A 114 -37.84 16.69 13.07
N ARG A 115 -37.29 16.17 14.17
CA ARG A 115 -36.11 15.28 14.14
C ARG A 115 -36.34 14.00 13.32
N GLN A 116 -37.59 13.54 13.21
CA GLN A 116 -37.95 12.36 12.44
C GLN A 116 -37.59 12.50 10.94
N ARG A 117 -37.86 13.66 10.34
CA ARG A 117 -37.54 13.94 8.93
C ARG A 117 -36.03 13.87 8.67
N ASN A 118 -35.19 14.28 9.62
CA ASN A 118 -33.74 14.16 9.50
C ASN A 118 -33.29 12.70 9.41
N TYR A 119 -33.87 11.82 10.24
CA TYR A 119 -33.56 10.39 10.20
C TYR A 119 -34.04 9.74 8.91
N GLU A 120 -35.22 10.12 8.41
CA GLU A 120 -35.74 9.66 7.12
C GLU A 120 -34.86 10.09 5.94
N LEU A 121 -34.35 11.33 5.96
CA LEU A 121 -33.41 11.83 4.95
C LEU A 121 -32.08 11.06 4.98
N ILE A 122 -31.51 10.81 6.16
CA ILE A 122 -30.27 10.02 6.27
C ILE A 122 -30.49 8.57 5.80
N ALA A 123 -31.60 7.94 6.22
CA ALA A 123 -31.90 6.57 5.87
C ALA A 123 -32.18 6.40 4.37
N SER A 124 -32.97 7.31 3.77
CA SER A 124 -33.24 7.31 2.32
C SER A 124 -31.97 7.56 1.52
N MET A 125 -31.14 8.52 1.92
CA MET A 125 -29.84 8.78 1.30
C MET A 125 -28.96 7.54 1.33
N TRP A 126 -28.79 6.93 2.50
CA TRP A 126 -27.97 5.73 2.67
C TRP A 126 -28.50 4.56 1.81
N GLY A 127 -29.82 4.31 1.84
CA GLY A 127 -30.45 3.24 1.07
C GLY A 127 -30.25 3.42 -0.45
N VAL A 128 -30.47 4.64 -0.96
CA VAL A 128 -30.28 4.96 -2.38
C VAL A 128 -28.82 4.78 -2.79
N ILE A 129 -27.87 5.30 -2.02
CA ILE A 129 -26.43 5.14 -2.30
C ILE A 129 -26.06 3.66 -2.29
N PHE A 130 -26.47 2.93 -1.26
CA PHE A 130 -26.15 1.52 -1.11
C PHE A 130 -26.66 0.72 -2.31
N ILE A 131 -27.95 0.87 -2.67
CA ILE A 131 -28.56 0.12 -3.77
C ILE A 131 -27.91 0.48 -5.12
N CYS A 132 -27.77 1.79 -5.40
CA CYS A 132 -27.22 2.27 -6.67
C CYS A 132 -25.76 1.85 -6.88
N VAL A 133 -24.97 1.73 -5.82
CA VAL A 133 -23.56 1.33 -5.90
C VAL A 133 -23.41 -0.20 -5.84
N TYR A 134 -24.13 -0.87 -4.96
CA TYR A 134 -23.97 -2.31 -4.75
C TYR A 134 -24.43 -3.11 -5.98
N LEU A 135 -25.52 -2.72 -6.65
CA LEU A 135 -26.05 -3.46 -7.79
C LEU A 135 -25.04 -3.52 -8.97
N PRO A 136 -24.47 -2.41 -9.47
CA PRO A 136 -23.42 -2.44 -10.49
C PRO A 136 -22.16 -3.20 -10.06
N ARG A 137 -21.73 -3.06 -8.80
CA ARG A 137 -20.59 -3.80 -8.24
C ARG A 137 -20.83 -5.30 -8.28
N PHE A 138 -21.97 -5.75 -7.75
CA PHE A 138 -22.37 -7.15 -7.74
C PHE A 138 -22.43 -7.75 -9.15
N LEU A 139 -23.04 -7.05 -10.12
CA LEU A 139 -23.11 -7.50 -11.51
C LEU A 139 -21.73 -7.60 -12.15
N THR A 140 -20.85 -6.63 -11.88
CA THR A 140 -19.48 -6.59 -12.40
C THR A 140 -18.64 -7.73 -11.81
N THR A 141 -18.62 -7.87 -10.48
CA THR A 141 -17.92 -8.94 -9.77
C THR A 141 -18.42 -10.31 -10.21
N ARG A 142 -19.74 -10.50 -10.34
CA ARG A 142 -20.32 -11.75 -10.85
C ARG A 142 -19.89 -12.06 -12.29
N SER A 143 -19.87 -11.06 -13.16
CA SER A 143 -19.46 -11.22 -14.56
C SER A 143 -17.98 -11.59 -14.68
N ILE A 144 -17.12 -10.98 -13.86
CA ILE A 144 -15.68 -11.27 -13.83
C ILE A 144 -15.46 -12.68 -13.29
N MET A 145 -16.11 -13.04 -12.18
CA MET A 145 -15.98 -14.37 -11.59
C MET A 145 -16.41 -15.47 -12.56
N LYS A 146 -17.52 -15.27 -13.30
CA LYS A 146 -17.93 -16.20 -14.36
C LYS A 146 -16.86 -16.33 -15.45
N LYS A 147 -16.26 -15.21 -15.90
CA LYS A 147 -15.19 -15.24 -16.91
C LYS A 147 -13.93 -15.95 -16.43
N ILE A 148 -13.59 -15.84 -15.14
CA ILE A 148 -12.47 -16.59 -14.53
C ILE A 148 -12.81 -18.08 -14.49
N GLN A 149 -14.01 -18.44 -14.03
CA GLN A 149 -14.45 -19.84 -13.92
C GLN A 149 -14.52 -20.57 -15.27
N HIS A 150 -14.98 -19.89 -16.32
CA HIS A 150 -15.03 -20.45 -17.68
C HIS A 150 -13.68 -20.39 -18.41
N GLY A 151 -12.61 -19.88 -17.78
CA GLY A 151 -11.27 -19.83 -18.35
C GLY A 151 -11.06 -18.73 -19.42
N HIS A 152 -11.99 -17.78 -19.55
CA HIS A 152 -11.78 -16.60 -20.43
C HIS A 152 -10.75 -15.63 -19.84
N ILE A 153 -10.68 -15.55 -18.51
CA ILE A 153 -9.66 -14.80 -17.78
C ILE A 153 -8.76 -15.81 -17.08
N CYS A 154 -7.52 -15.92 -17.56
CA CYS A 154 -6.51 -16.77 -16.97
C CYS A 154 -5.30 -15.94 -16.53
N PHE A 155 -4.78 -16.26 -15.36
CA PHE A 155 -3.56 -15.71 -14.81
C PHE A 155 -2.42 -16.67 -15.09
N ARG A 156 -1.48 -16.22 -15.92
CA ARG A 156 -0.28 -16.98 -16.27
C ARG A 156 0.59 -17.14 -15.03
N THR A 157 0.72 -18.38 -14.57
CA THR A 157 1.41 -18.73 -13.32
C THR A 157 2.64 -19.56 -13.63
N LEU A 158 3.75 -19.17 -13.00
CA LEU A 158 5.00 -19.91 -13.02
C LEU A 158 5.15 -20.65 -11.69
N ILE A 159 5.53 -21.91 -11.71
CA ILE A 159 5.83 -22.68 -10.50
C ILE A 159 7.35 -22.79 -10.37
N ILE A 160 7.89 -22.51 -9.20
CA ILE A 160 9.29 -22.73 -8.88
C ILE A 160 9.37 -23.87 -7.86
N GLY A 161 9.95 -24.98 -8.28
CA GLY A 161 10.03 -26.23 -7.53
C GLY A 161 9.88 -27.45 -8.43
N LEU A 162 10.46 -28.58 -8.03
CA LEU A 162 10.24 -29.88 -8.68
C LEU A 162 9.53 -30.86 -7.75
N ASN A 163 9.20 -32.03 -8.32
CA ASN A 163 8.76 -33.23 -7.62
C ASN A 163 7.36 -33.11 -6.98
N GLN A 164 7.17 -33.77 -5.83
CA GLN A 164 5.87 -33.93 -5.17
C GLN A 164 5.23 -32.60 -4.81
N SER A 165 6.02 -31.56 -4.51
CA SER A 165 5.53 -30.22 -4.15
C SER A 165 4.81 -29.55 -5.31
N THR A 166 5.36 -29.66 -6.51
CA THR A 166 4.74 -29.11 -7.72
C THR A 166 3.46 -29.86 -8.07
N MET A 167 3.44 -31.18 -7.84
CA MET A 167 2.23 -31.99 -7.98
C MET A 167 1.17 -31.64 -6.93
N ALA A 168 1.56 -31.39 -5.68
CA ALA A 168 0.68 -30.93 -4.61
C ALA A 168 0.06 -29.56 -4.97
N VAL A 169 0.85 -28.61 -5.48
CA VAL A 169 0.37 -27.31 -5.99
C VAL A 169 -0.60 -27.50 -7.15
N LYS A 170 -0.26 -28.36 -8.13
CA LYS A 170 -1.13 -28.66 -9.29
C LYS A 170 -2.45 -29.28 -8.84
N ASN A 171 -2.40 -30.22 -7.90
CA ASN A 171 -3.57 -30.87 -7.32
C ASN A 171 -4.41 -29.89 -6.51
N ALA A 172 -3.80 -29.00 -5.71
CA ALA A 172 -4.51 -27.96 -4.96
C ALA A 172 -5.25 -26.99 -5.90
N ILE A 173 -4.64 -26.62 -7.03
CA ILE A 173 -5.29 -25.80 -8.07
C ILE A 173 -6.44 -26.57 -8.72
N LYS A 174 -6.23 -27.84 -9.11
CA LYS A 174 -7.24 -28.67 -9.78
C LYS A 174 -8.44 -29.02 -8.90
N ASN A 175 -8.18 -29.32 -7.63
CA ASN A 175 -9.19 -29.74 -6.64
C ASN A 175 -9.91 -28.54 -5.98
N SER A 176 -9.49 -27.31 -6.27
CA SER A 176 -10.17 -26.13 -5.75
C SER A 176 -11.60 -26.05 -6.26
N ARG A 177 -12.55 -25.80 -5.34
CA ARG A 177 -14.00 -25.73 -5.63
C ARG A 177 -14.37 -24.70 -6.70
N TYR A 178 -13.52 -23.69 -6.88
CA TYR A 178 -13.69 -22.64 -7.88
C TYR A 178 -12.40 -22.52 -8.68
N SER A 179 -12.49 -22.62 -10.02
CA SER A 179 -11.36 -22.32 -10.89
C SER A 179 -10.93 -20.87 -10.66
N MET A 180 -9.73 -20.70 -10.07
CA MET A 180 -9.13 -19.39 -9.78
C MET A 180 -8.46 -18.78 -11.03
N GLY A 181 -8.65 -19.41 -12.20
CA GLY A 181 -8.06 -18.97 -13.46
C GLY A 181 -6.55 -19.16 -13.54
N TYR A 182 -5.93 -19.97 -12.67
CA TYR A 182 -4.50 -20.24 -12.79
C TYR A 182 -4.20 -21.05 -14.05
N LYS A 183 -3.40 -20.47 -14.96
CA LYS A 183 -2.86 -21.17 -16.13
C LYS A 183 -1.37 -21.37 -15.92
N ILE A 184 -0.98 -22.60 -15.60
CA ILE A 184 0.43 -22.96 -15.40
C ILE A 184 1.13 -22.87 -16.76
N VAL A 185 2.12 -21.97 -16.88
CA VAL A 185 2.88 -21.76 -18.12
C VAL A 185 4.10 -22.65 -18.18
N GLY A 186 4.70 -22.97 -17.05
CA GLY A 186 5.87 -23.83 -16.94
C GLY A 186 6.37 -23.93 -15.52
N VAL A 187 7.43 -24.72 -15.37
CA VAL A 187 8.07 -25.02 -14.08
C VAL A 187 9.54 -24.62 -14.16
N ILE A 188 10.06 -24.02 -13.09
CA ILE A 188 11.49 -23.74 -12.93
C ILE A 188 12.02 -24.59 -11.77
N PRO A 189 13.05 -25.42 -12.01
CA PRO A 189 13.71 -26.14 -10.94
C PRO A 189 14.56 -25.18 -10.11
N PHE A 190 14.80 -25.54 -8.84
CA PHE A 190 15.84 -24.88 -8.08
C PHE A 190 17.22 -25.24 -8.67
N ASP A 191 18.22 -24.38 -8.51
CA ASP A 191 19.54 -24.43 -9.18
C ASP A 191 20.30 -25.77 -9.09
N ASN A 192 19.86 -26.73 -8.26
CA ASN A 192 20.48 -28.05 -8.04
C ASN A 192 19.60 -29.26 -8.41
N GLU A 193 18.42 -29.08 -9.01
CA GLU A 193 17.52 -30.19 -9.31
C GLU A 193 17.45 -30.47 -10.82
N THR A 194 17.57 -31.75 -11.19
CA THR A 194 17.35 -32.20 -12.57
C THR A 194 15.86 -32.34 -12.86
N PRO A 195 15.37 -31.90 -14.02
CA PRO A 195 13.99 -32.14 -14.42
C PRO A 195 13.72 -33.65 -14.42
N GLY A 196 12.72 -34.11 -13.68
CA GLY A 196 12.15 -35.44 -13.94
C GLY A 196 11.31 -35.40 -15.21
N ASP A 197 11.31 -36.48 -15.99
CA ASP A 197 10.51 -36.63 -17.23
C ASP A 197 8.97 -36.66 -17.00
N GLU A 198 8.51 -36.44 -15.76
CA GLU A 198 7.11 -36.57 -15.34
C GLU A 198 6.21 -35.34 -15.60
N PHE A 199 6.76 -34.24 -16.14
CA PHE A 199 5.99 -33.01 -16.33
C PHE A 199 5.62 -32.76 -17.80
N ASP A 200 4.32 -32.82 -18.12
CA ASP A 200 3.70 -32.34 -19.38
C ASP A 200 3.85 -30.80 -19.63
N LEU A 201 4.74 -30.13 -18.90
CA LEU A 201 4.90 -28.68 -18.89
C LEU A 201 6.35 -28.31 -19.25
N PRO A 202 6.55 -27.18 -19.95
CA PRO A 202 7.90 -26.73 -20.28
C PRO A 202 8.69 -26.43 -19.01
N VAL A 203 9.88 -27.01 -18.91
CA VAL A 203 10.83 -26.76 -17.83
C VAL A 203 11.83 -25.71 -18.29
N PHE A 204 11.91 -24.62 -17.53
CA PHE A 204 12.78 -23.49 -17.83
C PHE A 204 13.95 -23.40 -16.85
N LYS A 205 15.05 -22.76 -17.25
CA LYS A 205 16.18 -22.50 -16.35
C LYS A 205 15.95 -21.23 -15.53
N MET A 206 16.54 -21.20 -14.33
CA MET A 206 16.50 -20.03 -13.44
C MET A 206 17.19 -18.79 -14.04
N SER A 207 18.15 -18.98 -14.95
CA SER A 207 18.82 -17.90 -15.70
C SER A 207 17.85 -17.09 -16.57
N ASP A 208 16.82 -17.76 -17.10
CA ASP A 208 15.94 -17.21 -18.13
C ASP A 208 14.72 -16.52 -17.51
N LEU A 209 14.68 -16.41 -16.19
CA LEU A 209 13.53 -15.91 -15.43
C LEU A 209 13.18 -14.46 -15.81
N ASP A 210 14.18 -13.61 -16.03
CA ASP A 210 14.00 -12.25 -16.53
C ASP A 210 13.26 -12.23 -17.89
N GLU A 211 13.66 -13.11 -18.81
CA GLU A 211 13.10 -13.21 -20.15
C GLU A 211 11.69 -13.81 -20.13
N ILE A 212 11.48 -14.88 -19.36
CA ILE A 212 10.18 -15.55 -19.21
C ILE A 212 9.15 -14.61 -18.60
N CYS A 213 9.52 -13.90 -17.53
CA CYS A 213 8.63 -12.94 -16.89
C CYS A 213 8.15 -11.86 -17.88
N ARG A 214 9.02 -11.40 -18.79
CA ARG A 214 8.70 -10.40 -19.82
C ARG A 214 7.92 -10.99 -21.00
N ASN A 215 8.45 -12.02 -21.64
CA ASN A 215 7.90 -12.60 -22.88
C ASN A 215 6.58 -13.33 -22.64
N GLN A 216 6.47 -14.06 -21.53
CA GLN A 216 5.26 -14.81 -21.19
C GLN A 216 4.27 -14.01 -20.34
N ASN A 217 4.56 -12.75 -19.97
CA ASN A 217 3.68 -11.88 -19.18
C ASN A 217 3.14 -12.61 -17.93
N ILE A 218 4.08 -13.16 -17.15
CA ILE A 218 3.79 -13.92 -15.94
C ILE A 218 3.12 -13.00 -14.91
N GLN A 219 2.05 -13.49 -14.28
CA GLN A 219 1.22 -12.71 -13.35
C GLN A 219 1.25 -13.24 -11.93
N ASN A 220 1.62 -14.50 -11.72
CA ASN A 220 1.83 -15.08 -10.41
C ASN A 220 3.04 -16.02 -10.43
N ILE A 221 3.77 -16.08 -9.32
CA ILE A 221 4.82 -17.06 -9.09
C ILE A 221 4.41 -17.86 -7.85
N ILE A 222 4.35 -19.18 -7.96
CA ILE A 222 4.11 -20.07 -6.83
C ILE A 222 5.43 -20.75 -6.50
N ILE A 223 5.91 -20.60 -5.26
CA ILE A 223 7.06 -21.34 -4.77
C ILE A 223 6.54 -22.61 -4.10
N ALA A 224 6.93 -23.75 -4.65
CA ALA A 224 6.63 -25.07 -4.15
C ALA A 224 7.94 -25.66 -3.62
N THR A 225 8.05 -25.83 -2.30
CA THR A 225 9.25 -26.41 -1.70
C THR A 225 8.87 -27.38 -0.59
N GLU A 226 9.46 -28.56 -0.62
CA GLU A 226 9.47 -29.53 0.48
C GLU A 226 10.74 -29.28 1.30
N ASN A 227 10.61 -28.82 2.54
CA ASN A 227 11.66 -28.90 3.57
C ASN A 227 13.09 -28.44 3.17
N ARG A 228 13.23 -27.33 2.43
CA ARG A 228 14.55 -26.71 2.18
C ARG A 228 14.93 -25.72 3.28
N ASP A 229 16.24 -25.49 3.40
CA ASP A 229 16.82 -24.41 4.21
C ASP A 229 16.13 -23.07 3.87
N ASN A 230 15.51 -22.46 4.87
CA ASN A 230 14.81 -21.17 4.81
C ASN A 230 15.64 -20.10 4.09
N LYS A 231 16.97 -20.15 4.22
CA LYS A 231 17.90 -19.22 3.57
C LYS A 231 17.79 -19.27 2.04
N THR A 232 17.69 -20.46 1.45
CA THR A 232 17.59 -20.60 -0.03
C THR A 232 16.28 -20.04 -0.57
N THR A 233 15.16 -20.33 0.11
CA THR A 233 13.83 -19.82 -0.23
C THR A 233 13.76 -18.30 -0.09
N LEU A 234 14.31 -17.74 0.99
CA LEU A 234 14.34 -16.29 1.20
C LEU A 234 15.23 -15.57 0.18
N ASN A 235 16.37 -16.15 -0.20
CA ASN A 235 17.21 -15.63 -1.28
C ASN A 235 16.48 -15.64 -2.63
N LEU A 236 15.70 -16.69 -2.92
CA LEU A 236 14.84 -16.71 -4.09
C LEU A 236 13.78 -15.60 -4.02
N ILE A 237 13.07 -15.47 -2.90
CA ILE A 237 12.07 -14.42 -2.69
C ILE A 237 12.69 -13.03 -2.92
N ASN A 238 13.90 -12.78 -2.42
CA ASN A 238 14.64 -11.55 -2.65
C ASN A 238 14.87 -11.28 -4.15
N ARG A 239 15.37 -12.30 -4.88
CA ARG A 239 15.56 -12.23 -6.33
C ARG A 239 14.25 -11.99 -7.09
N LEU A 240 13.12 -12.42 -6.54
CA LEU A 240 11.82 -12.32 -7.19
C LEU A 240 11.11 -10.97 -6.93
N PHE A 241 11.38 -10.31 -5.80
CA PHE A 241 10.72 -9.05 -5.44
C PHE A 241 10.86 -7.96 -6.50
N ARG A 242 12.01 -7.89 -7.20
CA ARG A 242 12.29 -6.92 -8.27
C ARG A 242 11.33 -6.98 -9.46
N TYR A 243 10.70 -8.14 -9.71
CA TYR A 243 9.77 -8.29 -10.82
C TYR A 243 8.40 -7.68 -10.54
N ASP A 244 8.10 -7.32 -9.28
CA ASP A 244 6.80 -6.80 -8.87
C ASP A 244 5.63 -7.74 -9.23
N ILE A 245 5.92 -9.05 -9.25
CA ILE A 245 4.96 -10.12 -9.48
C ILE A 245 4.58 -10.73 -8.11
N PRO A 246 3.29 -10.96 -7.83
CA PRO A 246 2.84 -11.69 -6.64
C PRO A 246 3.53 -13.05 -6.49
N ILE A 247 4.29 -13.21 -5.41
CA ILE A 247 4.90 -14.46 -4.96
C ILE A 247 3.95 -15.11 -3.95
N LYS A 248 3.54 -16.34 -4.26
CA LYS A 248 2.61 -17.14 -3.48
C LYS A 248 3.30 -18.40 -2.97
N VAL A 249 2.98 -18.80 -1.75
CA VAL A 249 3.54 -20.00 -1.11
C VAL A 249 2.43 -20.80 -0.46
N ALA A 250 2.68 -22.08 -0.20
CA ALA A 250 1.80 -22.89 0.63
C ALA A 250 1.77 -22.34 2.08
N PRO A 251 0.65 -22.48 2.81
CA PRO A 251 0.52 -21.97 4.18
C PRO A 251 1.60 -22.46 5.14
N GLU A 252 2.02 -23.73 5.02
CA GLU A 252 3.05 -24.32 5.88
C GLU A 252 4.39 -23.57 5.75
N LEU A 253 4.76 -23.21 4.52
CA LEU A 253 5.98 -22.43 4.27
C LEU A 253 5.86 -20.99 4.80
N TYR A 254 4.67 -20.40 4.70
CA TYR A 254 4.42 -19.06 5.20
C TYR A 254 4.55 -18.98 6.73
N ASP A 255 4.00 -19.96 7.44
CA ASP A 255 4.05 -20.03 8.90
C ASP A 255 5.50 -20.16 9.40
N ILE A 256 6.34 -20.95 8.70
CA ILE A 256 7.78 -21.06 8.97
C ILE A 256 8.50 -19.72 8.74
N ILE A 257 8.20 -19.02 7.64
CA ILE A 257 8.89 -17.77 7.28
C ILE A 257 8.50 -16.60 8.19
N THR A 258 7.24 -16.56 8.64
CA THR A 258 6.68 -15.38 9.34
C THR A 258 6.36 -15.62 10.82
N SER A 259 6.68 -16.80 11.36
CA SER A 259 6.45 -17.19 12.76
C SER A 259 5.02 -16.91 13.27
N ARG A 260 4.05 -16.86 12.36
CA ARG A 260 2.64 -16.57 12.66
C ARG A 260 1.75 -17.50 11.84
N VAL A 261 0.83 -18.18 12.53
CA VAL A 261 -0.29 -18.86 11.88
C VAL A 261 -1.24 -17.80 11.36
N ARG A 262 -1.15 -17.44 10.07
CA ARG A 262 -2.27 -16.74 9.44
C ARG A 262 -3.30 -17.80 9.11
N HIS A 263 -4.49 -17.67 9.70
CA HIS A 263 -5.66 -18.33 9.13
C HIS A 263 -5.80 -17.82 7.69
N VAL A 264 -5.48 -18.68 6.72
CA VAL A 264 -5.81 -18.47 5.31
C VAL A 264 -7.28 -18.07 5.28
N ASN A 265 -7.61 -16.98 4.58
CA ASN A 265 -8.99 -16.56 4.40
C ASN A 265 -9.80 -17.80 3.98
N ILE A 266 -10.69 -18.24 4.88
CA ILE A 266 -11.19 -19.61 5.03
C ILE A 266 -11.88 -20.22 3.79
N ILE A 267 -11.99 -19.55 2.65
CA ILE A 267 -12.92 -20.01 1.60
C ILE A 267 -12.37 -19.98 0.15
N GLU A 268 -11.31 -19.24 -0.22
CA GLU A 268 -11.13 -18.94 -1.67
C GLU A 268 -9.73 -19.00 -2.28
N GLU A 269 -8.61 -19.11 -1.56
CA GLU A 269 -7.27 -19.22 -2.18
C GLU A 269 -6.35 -20.19 -1.39
N PRO A 270 -5.76 -21.23 -2.01
CA PRO A 270 -4.96 -22.23 -1.29
C PRO A 270 -3.53 -21.77 -0.98
N PHE A 271 -3.12 -20.59 -1.44
CA PHE A 271 -1.77 -20.06 -1.29
C PHE A 271 -1.78 -18.70 -0.61
N ILE A 272 -0.72 -18.40 0.14
CA ILE A 272 -0.52 -17.12 0.82
C ILE A 272 0.44 -16.25 0.01
N ASN A 273 0.05 -15.00 -0.20
CA ASN A 273 0.85 -14.02 -0.92
C ASN A 273 1.89 -13.34 0.00
N ILE A 274 3.16 -13.74 -0.08
CA ILE A 274 4.27 -13.13 0.68
C ILE A 274 4.52 -11.69 0.23
N THR A 275 4.13 -11.35 -0.99
CA THR A 275 4.38 -10.03 -1.57
C THR A 275 3.46 -8.96 -0.95
N GLN A 276 2.40 -9.37 -0.24
CA GLN A 276 1.46 -8.47 0.43
C GLN A 276 1.67 -8.46 1.95
N ASN A 277 1.73 -7.26 2.52
CA ASN A 277 1.81 -7.10 3.97
C ASN A 277 0.48 -7.45 4.68
N ALA A 278 0.55 -7.64 6.00
CA ALA A 278 -0.54 -8.09 6.85
C ALA A 278 -1.67 -7.07 7.09
N MET A 279 -1.45 -5.81 6.73
CA MET A 279 -2.37 -4.72 7.06
C MET A 279 -3.67 -4.86 6.25
N PRO A 280 -4.86 -4.65 6.86
CA PRO A 280 -6.13 -4.61 6.13
C PRO A 280 -6.12 -3.57 5.00
N GLU A 281 -6.87 -3.82 3.92
CA GLU A 281 -6.88 -2.94 2.74
C GLU A 281 -7.34 -1.51 3.03
N TRP A 282 -8.31 -1.34 3.93
CA TRP A 282 -8.75 -0.02 4.37
C TRP A 282 -7.64 0.72 5.13
N GLN A 283 -6.90 0.02 5.99
CA GLN A 283 -5.77 0.62 6.72
C GLN A 283 -4.64 1.03 5.79
N LYS A 284 -4.32 0.23 4.76
CA LYS A 284 -3.32 0.59 3.74
C LYS A 284 -3.70 1.90 3.03
N SER A 285 -4.97 2.05 2.69
CA SER A 285 -5.50 3.20 1.95
C SER A 285 -5.53 4.45 2.83
N VAL A 286 -6.03 4.32 4.07
CA VAL A 286 -6.01 5.38 5.09
C VAL A 286 -4.59 5.79 5.43
N LYS A 287 -3.68 4.84 5.67
CA LYS A 287 -2.26 5.10 5.91
C LYS A 287 -1.67 5.94 4.79
N ARG A 288 -1.90 5.55 3.53
CA ARG A 288 -1.37 6.29 2.38
C ARG A 288 -1.95 7.70 2.29
N ALA A 289 -3.24 7.88 2.56
CA ALA A 289 -3.88 9.20 2.58
C ALA A 289 -3.28 10.09 3.69
N LEU A 290 -3.16 9.55 4.91
CA LEU A 290 -2.53 10.24 6.05
C LEU A 290 -1.07 10.61 5.76
N ASP A 291 -0.30 9.68 5.21
CA ASP A 291 1.09 9.92 4.82
C ASP A 291 1.22 11.12 3.87
N ILE A 292 0.37 11.19 2.84
CA ILE A 292 0.37 12.30 1.88
C ILE A 292 -0.06 13.61 2.57
N VAL A 293 -1.21 13.61 3.27
CA VAL A 293 -1.77 14.82 3.89
C VAL A 293 -0.79 15.41 4.91
N VAL A 294 -0.29 14.59 5.83
CA VAL A 294 0.68 15.03 6.85
C VAL A 294 1.97 15.52 6.21
N SER A 295 2.46 14.85 5.16
CA SER A 295 3.69 15.28 4.47
C SER A 295 3.51 16.60 3.73
N VAL A 296 2.37 16.82 3.06
CA VAL A 296 2.07 18.09 2.39
C VAL A 296 1.97 19.23 3.40
N ILE A 297 1.24 19.02 4.51
CA ILE A 297 1.13 20.00 5.59
C ILE A 297 2.52 20.31 6.17
N ALA A 298 3.33 19.29 6.45
CA ALA A 298 4.68 19.46 6.97
C ALA A 298 5.57 20.26 5.99
N LEU A 299 5.52 19.96 4.69
CA LEU A 299 6.28 20.69 3.67
C LEU A 299 5.88 22.17 3.59
N ILE A 300 4.58 22.49 3.66
CA ILE A 300 4.09 23.86 3.63
C ILE A 300 4.53 24.61 4.90
N CYS A 301 4.25 24.04 6.08
CA CYS A 301 4.57 24.66 7.36
C CYS A 301 6.08 24.84 7.58
N LEU A 302 6.91 23.90 7.13
CA LEU A 302 8.36 23.95 7.27
C LEU A 302 9.05 24.74 6.14
N SER A 303 8.34 25.13 5.08
CA SER A 303 8.94 25.84 3.94
C SER A 303 9.68 27.14 4.32
N PRO A 304 9.21 27.99 5.26
CA PRO A 304 9.97 29.17 5.68
C PRO A 304 11.26 28.77 6.42
N PHE A 305 11.20 27.71 7.21
CA PHE A 305 12.35 27.19 7.95
C PHE A 305 13.39 26.53 7.04
N PHE A 306 12.95 25.90 5.95
CA PHE A 306 13.85 25.35 4.93
C PHE A 306 14.71 26.43 4.27
N LEU A 307 14.16 27.62 4.05
CA LEU A 307 14.94 28.75 3.52
C LEU A 307 16.04 29.18 4.49
N LEU A 308 15.73 29.27 5.79
CA LEU A 308 16.71 29.60 6.82
C LEU A 308 17.82 28.54 6.91
N ILE A 309 17.45 27.25 6.92
CA ILE A 309 18.43 26.15 6.89
C ILE A 309 19.31 26.22 5.63
N ALA A 310 18.71 26.54 4.47
CA ALA A 310 19.44 26.64 3.22
C ALA A 310 20.53 27.73 3.26
N LEU A 311 20.21 28.89 3.85
CA LEU A 311 21.18 29.98 4.05
C LEU A 311 22.29 29.57 5.00
N LEU A 312 21.94 28.95 6.13
CA LEU A 312 22.89 28.44 7.12
C LEU A 312 23.87 27.43 6.50
N ILE A 313 23.37 26.45 5.74
CA ILE A 313 24.21 25.44 5.06
C ILE A 313 25.14 26.08 4.04
N LYS A 314 24.67 27.07 3.26
CA LYS A 314 25.50 27.78 2.28
C LYS A 314 26.59 28.63 2.94
N HIS A 315 26.34 29.16 4.14
CA HIS A 315 27.33 29.90 4.90
C HIS A 315 28.39 28.96 5.53
N ASP A 316 27.99 27.77 5.99
CA ASP A 316 28.90 26.82 6.66
C ASP A 316 29.78 26.03 5.67
N SER A 317 29.29 25.75 4.45
CA SER A 317 30.05 24.99 3.45
C SER A 317 29.65 25.30 2.00
N LYS A 318 30.62 25.28 1.07
CA LYS A 318 30.37 25.46 -0.38
C LYS A 318 29.64 24.26 -0.99
N GLY A 319 28.70 24.49 -1.90
CA GLY A 319 28.00 23.45 -2.70
C GLY A 319 26.47 23.39 -2.47
N PRO A 320 25.79 22.31 -2.90
CA PRO A 320 24.34 22.23 -2.88
C PRO A 320 23.77 22.05 -1.46
N VAL A 321 22.61 22.66 -1.21
CA VAL A 321 21.89 22.59 0.08
C VAL A 321 21.29 21.21 0.31
N LEU A 322 20.73 20.61 -0.73
CA LEU A 322 20.14 19.29 -0.68
C LEU A 322 21.16 18.23 -1.11
N TYR A 323 21.25 17.19 -0.31
CA TYR A 323 21.98 15.97 -0.61
C TYR A 323 20.99 14.90 -1.11
N ARG A 324 21.39 14.21 -2.18
CA ARG A 324 20.60 13.16 -2.83
C ARG A 324 21.39 11.86 -2.78
N GLN A 325 20.76 10.78 -2.33
CA GLN A 325 21.40 9.47 -2.22
C GLN A 325 20.48 8.34 -2.68
N GLU A 326 21.02 7.39 -3.43
CA GLU A 326 20.29 6.20 -3.86
C GLU A 326 20.11 5.21 -2.70
N ARG A 327 18.89 4.69 -2.59
CA ARG A 327 18.48 3.71 -1.59
C ARG A 327 17.58 2.66 -2.23
N ILE A 328 17.50 1.48 -1.61
CA ILE A 328 16.53 0.45 -2.00
C ILE A 328 15.20 0.70 -1.27
N GLY A 329 14.09 0.61 -2.01
CA GLY A 329 12.75 0.74 -1.49
C GLY A 329 11.88 -0.49 -1.73
N MET A 330 10.57 -0.25 -1.78
CA MET A 330 9.56 -1.30 -2.00
C MET A 330 9.86 -2.08 -3.28
N ARG A 331 9.70 -3.41 -3.24
CA ARG A 331 10.02 -4.34 -4.35
C ARG A 331 11.48 -4.34 -4.78
N GLY A 332 12.40 -3.90 -3.92
CA GLY A 332 13.82 -3.80 -4.30
C GLY A 332 14.11 -2.71 -5.34
N LYS A 333 13.13 -1.85 -5.68
CA LYS A 333 13.31 -0.75 -6.63
C LYS A 333 14.15 0.35 -5.97
N THR A 334 15.12 0.89 -6.71
CA THR A 334 15.93 1.99 -6.19
C THR A 334 15.22 3.33 -6.34
N PHE A 335 15.42 4.20 -5.37
CA PHE A 335 14.92 5.57 -5.39
C PHE A 335 15.93 6.49 -4.71
N HIS A 336 15.72 7.80 -4.83
CA HIS A 336 16.63 8.76 -4.25
C HIS A 336 15.99 9.46 -3.05
N ILE A 337 16.65 9.39 -1.89
CA ILE A 337 16.26 10.15 -0.71
C ILE A 337 16.77 11.59 -0.82
N TYR A 338 15.98 12.55 -0.31
CA TYR A 338 16.37 13.94 -0.19
C TYR A 338 16.64 14.28 1.27
N LYS A 339 17.79 14.90 1.54
CA LYS A 339 18.18 15.38 2.88
C LYS A 339 18.82 16.75 2.79
N PHE A 340 18.83 17.50 3.88
CA PHE A 340 19.75 18.62 3.98
C PHE A 340 21.18 18.11 4.09
N ARG A 341 22.10 18.81 3.44
CA ARG A 341 23.52 18.47 3.52
C ARG A 341 24.06 18.80 4.90
N THR A 342 24.58 17.79 5.58
CA THR A 342 25.18 17.93 6.91
C THR A 342 26.70 17.69 6.91
N MET A 343 27.24 17.16 5.81
CA MET A 343 28.67 16.89 5.63
C MET A 343 29.32 17.83 4.61
N VAL A 344 30.64 17.99 4.69
CA VAL A 344 31.44 18.71 3.69
C VAL A 344 31.32 18.09 2.30
N ALA A 345 31.53 18.89 1.25
CA ALA A 345 31.56 18.39 -0.11
C ALA A 345 32.67 17.34 -0.27
N ASN A 346 32.39 16.24 -0.98
CA ASN A 346 33.30 15.10 -1.18
C ASN A 346 33.67 14.30 0.10
N ALA A 347 32.76 14.23 1.08
CA ALA A 347 32.91 13.41 2.28
C ALA A 347 33.17 11.89 2.03
N GLU A 348 32.87 11.39 0.83
CA GLU A 348 33.19 10.02 0.39
C GLU A 348 34.15 10.05 -0.84
N SER A 349 35.28 10.77 -0.72
CA SER A 349 36.31 10.88 -1.78
C SER A 349 36.84 9.52 -2.26
N ASP A 350 36.84 8.52 -1.37
CA ASP A 350 37.34 7.17 -1.64
C ASP A 350 36.33 6.26 -2.37
N ARG A 351 35.17 6.81 -2.79
CA ARG A 351 34.08 6.12 -3.51
C ARG A 351 33.50 4.87 -2.83
N LYS A 352 33.83 4.61 -1.56
CA LYS A 352 33.24 3.53 -0.76
C LYS A 352 32.14 4.06 0.16
N PRO A 353 30.94 3.46 0.18
CA PRO A 353 29.91 3.80 1.14
C PRO A 353 30.41 3.61 2.58
N GLN A 354 30.41 4.66 3.38
CA GLN A 354 30.81 4.59 4.79
C GLN A 354 29.63 4.90 5.70
N LEU A 355 29.56 4.17 6.81
CA LEU A 355 28.67 4.51 7.92
C LEU A 355 29.28 5.68 8.70
N THR A 356 28.43 6.54 9.24
CA THR A 356 28.88 7.67 10.06
C THR A 356 29.07 7.21 11.50
N SER A 357 30.15 7.64 12.15
CA SER A 357 30.33 7.59 13.61
C SER A 357 29.85 8.87 14.29
N GLU A 358 29.68 8.85 15.61
CA GLU A 358 29.21 10.02 16.40
C GLU A 358 30.11 11.26 16.25
N ASN A 359 31.44 11.07 16.20
CA ASN A 359 32.44 12.15 16.07
C ASN A 359 33.10 12.17 14.69
N ASP A 360 32.30 12.09 13.62
CA ASP A 360 32.83 12.08 12.26
C ASP A 360 33.29 13.49 11.82
N PRO A 361 34.59 13.68 11.51
CA PRO A 361 35.16 14.99 11.17
C PRO A 361 34.58 15.58 9.87
N ARG A 362 33.88 14.78 9.08
CA ARG A 362 33.23 15.22 7.83
C ARG A 362 31.95 15.99 8.07
N ILE A 363 31.38 15.95 9.28
CA ILE A 363 30.14 16.63 9.63
C ILE A 363 30.43 18.10 9.95
N THR A 364 29.69 19.00 9.31
CA THR A 364 29.77 20.45 9.55
C THR A 364 29.21 20.83 10.92
N LYS A 365 29.50 22.05 11.42
CA LYS A 365 28.99 22.50 12.74
C LYS A 365 27.47 22.57 12.74
N ILE A 366 26.89 23.15 11.69
CA ILE A 366 25.43 23.19 11.52
C ILE A 366 24.90 21.78 11.26
N GLY A 367 25.66 20.94 10.55
CA GLY A 367 25.35 19.54 10.33
C GLY A 367 25.13 18.73 11.61
N HIS A 368 25.93 18.96 12.66
CA HIS A 368 25.75 18.31 13.96
C HIS A 368 24.38 18.65 14.57
N PHE A 369 24.00 19.94 14.55
CA PHE A 369 22.69 20.38 15.04
C PHE A 369 21.55 19.75 14.22
N LEU A 370 21.65 19.78 12.89
CA LEU A 370 20.63 19.22 12.01
C LEU A 370 20.44 17.72 12.23
N ARG A 371 21.52 16.94 12.42
CA ARG A 371 21.46 15.49 12.67
C ARG A 371 20.95 15.16 14.06
N LYS A 372 21.34 15.93 15.09
CA LYS A 372 20.89 15.73 16.48
C LYS A 372 19.37 15.76 16.60
N TYR A 373 18.73 16.71 15.91
CA TYR A 373 17.29 16.87 15.89
C TYR A 373 16.61 16.26 14.65
N ARG A 374 17.35 15.50 13.82
CA ARG A 374 16.87 14.88 12.56
C ARG A 374 16.20 15.85 11.59
N ILE A 375 16.52 17.14 11.71
CA ILE A 375 16.00 18.19 10.83
C ILE A 375 16.51 17.95 9.40
N ASP A 376 17.69 17.33 9.26
CA ASP A 376 18.26 16.96 7.97
C ASP A 376 17.38 16.00 7.15
N GLU A 377 16.52 15.22 7.81
CA GLU A 377 15.64 14.24 7.19
C GLU A 377 14.28 14.84 6.74
N THR A 378 13.96 16.09 7.13
CA THR A 378 12.68 16.73 6.79
C THR A 378 12.38 16.87 5.28
N PRO A 379 13.35 17.04 4.36
CA PRO A 379 13.05 17.01 2.92
C PRO A 379 12.48 15.67 2.42
N GLN A 380 12.62 14.58 3.19
CA GLN A 380 12.05 13.27 2.82
C GLN A 380 10.52 13.26 2.81
N PHE A 381 9.84 14.24 3.40
CA PHE A 381 8.38 14.38 3.22
C PHE A 381 8.02 14.51 1.73
N TRP A 382 8.91 15.04 0.89
CA TRP A 382 8.73 15.03 -0.56
C TRP A 382 8.77 13.61 -1.14
N ASN A 383 9.65 12.72 -0.65
CA ASN A 383 9.67 11.32 -1.04
C ASN A 383 8.38 10.60 -0.67
N VAL A 384 7.76 10.96 0.46
CA VAL A 384 6.46 10.42 0.87
C VAL A 384 5.36 10.88 -0.09
N VAL A 385 5.29 12.17 -0.41
CA VAL A 385 4.31 12.70 -1.38
C VAL A 385 4.46 12.01 -2.74
N LYS A 386 5.69 11.91 -3.25
CA LYS A 386 5.99 11.23 -4.52
C LYS A 386 5.64 9.73 -4.52
N GLY A 387 5.58 9.11 -3.35
CA GLY A 387 5.20 7.71 -3.18
C GLY A 387 6.36 6.72 -3.11
N ASP A 388 7.59 7.22 -3.05
CA ASP A 388 8.81 6.43 -2.84
C ASP A 388 8.89 5.93 -1.38
N MET A 389 8.39 6.72 -0.43
CA MET A 389 8.43 6.45 1.02
C MET A 389 7.05 6.55 1.69
N SER A 390 7.00 6.13 2.95
CA SER A 390 5.92 6.28 3.92
C SER A 390 6.44 7.09 5.12
N ILE A 391 5.58 7.66 5.98
CA ILE A 391 6.07 8.31 7.21
C ILE A 391 6.68 7.25 8.14
N VAL A 392 5.97 6.15 8.33
CA VAL A 392 6.41 4.99 9.13
C VAL A 392 6.61 3.78 8.22
N GLY A 393 7.77 3.14 8.34
CA GLY A 393 8.15 1.94 7.60
C GLY A 393 9.62 1.55 7.88
N PRO A 394 10.11 0.39 7.39
CA PRO A 394 11.50 -0.02 7.55
C PRO A 394 12.49 1.02 7.02
N ARG A 395 13.68 1.11 7.61
CA ARG A 395 14.68 2.09 7.14
C ARG A 395 15.21 1.69 5.75
N PRO A 396 15.23 2.62 4.76
CA PRO A 396 15.79 2.32 3.46
C PRO A 396 17.32 2.28 3.52
N GLU A 397 17.93 1.14 3.23
CA GLU A 397 19.39 0.98 3.21
C GLU A 397 20.01 1.24 1.83
N ARG A 398 21.31 1.55 1.82
CA ARG A 398 22.07 1.59 0.56
C ARG A 398 22.21 0.16 0.05
N ARG A 399 22.12 -0.03 -1.27
CA ARG A 399 22.23 -1.36 -1.90
C ARG A 399 23.41 -2.17 -1.40
N TYR A 400 24.58 -1.55 -1.34
CA TYR A 400 25.80 -2.15 -0.79
C TYR A 400 25.63 -2.78 0.60
N PHE A 401 24.95 -2.11 1.53
CA PHE A 401 24.72 -2.65 2.88
C PHE A 401 23.55 -3.63 2.91
N ALA A 402 22.50 -3.37 2.13
CA ALA A 402 21.38 -4.29 2.01
C ALA A 402 21.81 -5.67 1.49
N ASP A 403 22.66 -5.71 0.46
CA ASP A 403 23.18 -6.96 -0.10
C ASP A 403 23.99 -7.74 0.95
N LYS A 404 24.87 -7.06 1.70
CA LYS A 404 25.61 -7.68 2.83
C LYS A 404 24.70 -8.18 3.95
N ILE A 405 23.65 -7.44 4.29
CA ILE A 405 22.68 -7.87 5.29
C ILE A 405 21.97 -9.12 4.81
N ILE A 406 21.58 -9.20 3.54
CA ILE A 406 20.86 -10.35 2.98
C ILE A 406 21.74 -11.59 2.94
N ASP A 407 23.04 -11.46 2.67
CA ASP A 407 23.98 -12.59 2.68
C ASP A 407 24.02 -13.30 4.06
N THR A 408 23.94 -12.52 5.15
CA THR A 408 23.94 -13.04 6.53
C THR A 408 22.53 -13.35 7.04
N ALA A 409 21.58 -12.46 6.76
CA ALA A 409 20.20 -12.43 7.26
C ALA A 409 19.18 -12.30 6.10
N PRO A 410 18.93 -13.39 5.33
CA PRO A 410 18.07 -13.39 4.14
C PRO A 410 16.65 -12.87 4.36
N TYR A 411 16.12 -13.03 5.59
CA TYR A 411 14.78 -12.57 5.97
C TYR A 411 14.62 -11.05 5.84
N TYR A 412 15.71 -10.28 5.79
CA TYR A 412 15.68 -8.83 5.56
C TYR A 412 14.95 -8.47 4.26
N ALA A 413 14.97 -9.35 3.25
CA ALA A 413 14.26 -9.14 1.99
C ALA A 413 12.74 -8.95 2.17
N LEU A 414 12.15 -9.44 3.26
CA LEU A 414 10.73 -9.23 3.57
C LEU A 414 10.40 -7.74 3.79
N THR A 415 11.37 -6.91 4.15
CA THR A 415 11.19 -5.45 4.26
C THR A 415 10.78 -4.80 2.94
N TYR A 416 11.09 -5.43 1.80
CA TYR A 416 10.71 -4.96 0.47
C TYR A 416 9.21 -5.13 0.15
N GLN A 417 8.42 -5.72 1.06
CA GLN A 417 6.96 -5.79 0.93
C GLN A 417 6.26 -4.44 1.07
N VAL A 418 6.91 -3.46 1.70
CA VAL A 418 6.30 -2.18 2.08
C VAL A 418 7.17 -1.01 1.64
N ARG A 419 6.59 0.19 1.63
CA ARG A 419 7.37 1.41 1.43
C ARG A 419 8.28 1.64 2.65
N PRO A 420 9.55 2.01 2.45
CA PRO A 420 10.41 2.41 3.54
C PRO A 420 9.89 3.68 4.23
N GLY A 421 10.25 3.84 5.49
CA GLY A 421 9.80 4.94 6.35
C GLY A 421 10.80 6.08 6.49
N ILE A 422 10.30 7.30 6.76
CA ILE A 422 11.14 8.37 7.34
C ILE A 422 11.59 7.93 8.74
N THR A 423 10.64 7.39 9.53
CA THR A 423 10.93 6.73 10.81
C THR A 423 10.60 5.24 10.75
N SER A 424 11.29 4.46 11.57
CA SER A 424 11.12 3.01 11.68
C SER A 424 11.14 2.55 13.13
N TRP A 425 10.58 1.37 13.41
CA TRP A 425 10.64 0.79 14.74
C TRP A 425 12.09 0.48 15.16
N GLY A 426 12.90 -0.01 14.22
CA GLY A 426 14.33 -0.20 14.45
C GLY A 426 15.07 1.08 14.80
N MET A 427 14.77 2.21 14.13
CA MET A 427 15.37 3.50 14.46
C MET A 427 14.99 3.99 15.86
N VAL A 428 13.75 3.75 16.28
CA VAL A 428 13.26 4.15 17.62
C VAL A 428 13.88 3.29 18.73
N LYS A 429 14.04 1.98 18.50
CA LYS A 429 14.52 1.04 19.52
C LYS A 429 16.03 0.89 19.59
N PHE A 430 16.70 0.90 18.45
CA PHE A 430 18.12 0.66 18.35
C PHE A 430 18.91 1.97 18.13
N GLY A 431 18.40 2.87 17.31
CA GLY A 431 19.10 4.11 16.92
C GLY A 431 19.99 3.93 15.68
N TYR A 432 21.12 4.66 15.63
CA TYR A 432 22.10 4.51 14.55
C TYR A 432 22.89 3.23 14.71
N ALA A 433 23.17 2.58 13.58
CA ALA A 433 24.01 1.39 13.51
C ALA A 433 25.33 1.79 12.86
N GLN A 434 26.45 1.38 13.47
CA GLN A 434 27.81 1.74 13.07
C GLN A 434 28.49 0.66 12.22
N ASN A 435 27.99 -0.58 12.27
CA ASN A 435 28.49 -1.72 11.49
C ASN A 435 27.34 -2.58 10.94
N VAL A 436 27.67 -3.59 10.13
CA VAL A 436 26.67 -4.45 9.47
C VAL A 436 25.91 -5.33 10.49
N ASP A 437 26.57 -5.79 11.54
CA ASP A 437 25.95 -6.65 12.56
C ASP A 437 24.88 -5.90 13.34
N GLU A 438 25.16 -4.65 13.73
CA GLU A 438 24.17 -3.74 14.33
C GLU A 438 23.02 -3.41 13.37
N MET A 439 23.29 -3.30 12.06
CA MET A 439 22.22 -3.13 11.08
C MET A 439 21.31 -4.37 11.01
N ILE A 440 21.89 -5.58 11.14
CA ILE A 440 21.13 -6.83 11.23
C ILE A 440 20.28 -6.84 12.50
N GLU A 441 20.84 -6.49 13.66
CA GLU A 441 20.08 -6.40 14.91
C GLU A 441 18.94 -5.39 14.84
N ARG A 442 19.21 -4.18 14.30
CA ARG A 442 18.18 -3.18 14.07
C ARG A 442 17.07 -3.70 13.15
N SER A 443 17.43 -4.45 12.11
CA SER A 443 16.46 -4.96 11.15
C SER A 443 15.45 -5.92 11.76
N LYS A 444 15.80 -6.64 12.85
CA LYS A 444 14.88 -7.52 13.58
C LYS A 444 13.66 -6.74 14.11
N TYR A 445 13.86 -5.53 14.58
CA TYR A 445 12.75 -4.65 14.99
C TYR A 445 11.89 -4.24 13.79
N ASP A 446 12.50 -3.91 12.66
CA ASP A 446 11.71 -3.58 11.46
C ASP A 446 10.87 -4.78 10.97
N LEU A 447 11.32 -6.03 11.16
CA LEU A 447 10.52 -7.23 10.90
C LEU A 447 9.34 -7.38 11.87
N ILE A 448 9.58 -7.16 13.17
CA ILE A 448 8.49 -7.13 14.18
C ILE A 448 7.43 -6.10 13.79
N TYR A 449 7.86 -4.96 13.25
CA TYR A 449 6.93 -3.97 12.71
C TYR A 449 6.13 -4.52 11.52
N LEU A 450 6.76 -5.16 10.53
CA LEU A 450 6.08 -5.75 9.37
C LEU A 450 4.97 -6.74 9.75
N GLU A 451 5.22 -7.53 10.78
CA GLU A 451 4.26 -8.54 11.27
C GLU A 451 3.06 -7.90 11.98
N ASN A 452 3.28 -6.77 12.65
CA ASN A 452 2.29 -6.08 13.50
C ASN A 452 1.78 -4.77 12.90
N MET A 453 1.98 -4.57 11.58
CA MET A 453 1.61 -3.33 10.91
C MET A 453 0.13 -3.00 11.11
N SER A 454 -0.10 -1.86 11.76
CA SER A 454 -1.42 -1.26 11.91
C SER A 454 -1.29 0.25 12.08
N LEU A 455 -2.38 0.99 11.83
CA LEU A 455 -2.40 2.44 12.03
C LEU A 455 -2.05 2.83 13.48
N LEU A 456 -2.48 2.03 14.47
CA LEU A 456 -2.17 2.28 15.88
C LEU A 456 -0.68 2.11 16.18
N VAL A 457 -0.05 1.08 15.61
CA VAL A 457 1.40 0.87 15.74
C VAL A 457 2.17 2.02 15.06
N ASP A 458 1.70 2.50 13.91
CA ASP A 458 2.29 3.67 13.25
C ASP A 458 2.25 4.91 14.13
N ILE A 459 1.09 5.23 14.72
CA ILE A 459 0.93 6.36 15.66
C ILE A 459 1.89 6.22 16.84
N LYS A 460 1.99 5.01 17.42
CA LYS A 460 2.91 4.73 18.52
C LYS A 460 4.37 4.98 18.13
N ILE A 461 4.80 4.57 16.94
CA ILE A 461 6.15 4.82 16.44
C ILE A 461 6.39 6.32 16.23
N ILE A 462 5.42 7.06 15.68
CA ILE A 462 5.52 8.51 15.50
C ILE A 462 5.70 9.21 16.86
N ILE A 463 4.90 8.85 17.88
CA ILE A 463 5.02 9.44 19.23
C ILE A 463 6.41 9.19 19.82
N TYR A 464 6.93 7.96 19.74
CA TYR A 464 8.28 7.69 20.22
C TYR A 464 9.35 8.42 19.41
N THR A 465 9.16 8.57 18.10
CA THR A 465 10.08 9.32 17.24
C THR A 465 10.15 10.78 17.66
N ILE A 466 9.01 11.42 17.93
CA ILE A 466 8.96 12.82 18.41
C ILE A 466 9.71 12.93 19.74
N LYS A 467 9.50 12.00 20.67
CA LYS A 467 10.24 11.97 21.95
C LYS A 467 11.75 11.85 21.73
N THR A 468 12.18 10.97 20.84
CA THR A 468 13.59 10.77 20.46
C THR A 468 14.20 12.04 19.85
N VAL A 469 13.48 12.70 18.93
CA VAL A 469 13.92 13.94 18.29
C VAL A 469 14.04 15.08 19.31
N LEU A 470 13.05 15.28 20.18
CA LEU A 470 13.06 16.36 21.18
C LEU A 470 14.15 16.18 22.24
N THR A 471 14.40 14.93 22.64
CA THR A 471 15.46 14.62 23.62
C THR A 471 16.86 14.61 23.02
N GLY A 472 16.98 14.60 21.68
CA GLY A 472 18.26 14.43 20.98
C GLY A 472 18.94 13.08 21.25
N LYS A 473 18.23 12.12 21.86
CA LYS A 473 18.74 10.78 22.18
C LYS A 473 18.68 9.90 20.95
N GLY A 474 19.71 9.99 20.13
CA GLY A 474 19.80 9.12 18.96
C GLY A 474 20.82 9.56 17.94
N MET A 475 21.77 10.42 18.30
CA MET A 475 23.14 10.34 17.78
C MET A 475 23.95 9.54 18.78
#